data_AF-A0AAJ1QRP8-F1
#
_entry.id   AF-A0AAJ1QRP8-F1
#
_cell.length_a   1.000
_cell.length_b   1.000
_cell.length_c   1.000
_cell.angle_alpha   90.00
_cell.angle_beta   90.00
_cell.angle_gamma   90.00
#
_symmetry.space_group_name_H-M   'P 1'
#
loop_
_entity.id
_entity.type
_entity.pdbx_description
1 polymer ?
#
loop_
_entity_poly.entity_id
_entity_poly.type
_entity_poly.pdbx_seq_one_letter_code
_entity_poly.pdbx_strand_id
1 'polypeptide(L)'
;MYFKRDYRHDNTFFSGDFEAEVIQKRAIIQKKRIHLRFKAYEHERISALAYSMDCSVSLAATMLLIAGIRNRDVSTQMVDSEVIRLLDPGRLKSLKMIQKYISKLNDEHISLFSLIPYIGHEVVDTTKTLHEKVNLWIDDNIKNID
;
A
#
# COMPACT_ATOMS: atom_id res chain seq x y z
N MET A 1 21.89 -7.00 10.78
CA MET A 1 20.71 -7.34 11.60
C MET A 1 20.18 -6.02 12.17
N TYR A 2 18.88 -5.73 12.07
CA TYR A 2 18.33 -4.39 12.39
C TYR A 2 17.76 -4.27 13.82
N PHE A 3 17.70 -5.37 14.58
CA PHE A 3 17.13 -5.41 15.92
C PHE A 3 18.25 -5.29 16.95
N LYS A 4 18.17 -4.27 17.82
CA LYS A 4 19.06 -4.08 18.96
C LYS A 4 18.61 -4.83 20.21
N ARG A 5 17.31 -5.10 20.32
CA ARG A 5 16.69 -5.83 21.42
C ARG A 5 15.80 -6.92 20.86
N ASP A 6 15.51 -7.92 21.67
CA ASP A 6 14.61 -9.00 21.27
C ASP A 6 13.23 -8.46 20.89
N TYR A 7 12.68 -9.00 19.82
CA TYR A 7 11.35 -8.66 19.33
C TYR A 7 10.55 -9.94 19.14
N ARG A 8 9.34 -9.97 19.68
CA ARG A 8 8.39 -11.04 19.44
C ARG A 8 7.18 -10.49 18.70
N HIS A 9 6.84 -11.14 17.60
CA HIS A 9 5.61 -10.90 16.90
C HIS A 9 4.87 -12.23 16.74
N ASP A 10 3.78 -12.40 17.50
CA ASP A 10 2.98 -13.61 17.58
C ASP A 10 3.86 -14.84 17.92
N ASN A 11 3.99 -15.78 16.98
CA ASN A 11 4.84 -16.98 17.12
C ASN A 11 6.26 -16.81 16.57
N THR A 12 6.60 -15.62 16.06
CA THR A 12 7.92 -15.34 15.51
C THR A 12 8.76 -14.57 16.53
N PHE A 13 9.96 -15.07 16.80
CA PHE A 13 10.93 -14.44 17.68
C PHE A 13 12.15 -13.98 16.89
N PHE A 14 12.56 -12.74 17.11
CA PHE A 14 13.74 -12.13 16.53
C PHE A 14 14.68 -11.76 17.67
N SER A 15 15.84 -12.42 17.74
CA SER A 15 16.88 -12.03 18.70
C SER A 15 17.41 -10.64 18.38
N GLY A 16 17.77 -9.87 19.41
CA GLY A 16 18.49 -8.61 19.25
C GLY A 16 20.00 -8.81 19.26
N ASP A 17 20.71 -7.84 18.70
CA ASP A 17 22.14 -7.66 18.88
C ASP A 17 22.40 -6.22 19.33
N PHE A 18 22.85 -6.04 20.59
CA PHE A 18 23.09 -4.71 21.16
C PHE A 18 24.18 -3.93 20.41
N GLU A 19 25.09 -4.63 19.74
CA GLU A 19 26.16 -4.04 18.94
C GLU A 19 25.70 -3.67 17.53
N ALA A 20 24.47 -4.03 17.13
CA ALA A 20 23.93 -3.65 15.84
C ALA A 20 23.81 -2.13 15.67
N GLU A 21 24.08 -1.67 14.45
CA GLU A 21 23.97 -0.26 14.09
C GLU A 21 22.55 0.26 14.31
N VAL A 22 22.45 1.47 14.89
CA VAL A 22 21.18 2.16 15.06
C VAL A 22 20.66 2.59 13.69
N ILE A 23 19.37 2.34 13.43
CA ILE A 23 18.76 2.78 12.19
C ILE A 23 18.57 4.29 12.23
N GLN A 24 19.41 4.98 11.47
CA GLN A 24 19.33 6.42 11.32
C GLN A 24 18.41 6.81 10.15
N LYS A 25 17.70 7.93 10.34
CA LYS A 25 16.81 8.49 9.32
C LYS A 25 17.66 9.03 8.17
N ARG A 26 17.53 8.45 6.96
CA ARG A 26 18.23 8.97 5.77
C ARG A 26 17.83 10.43 5.49
N ALA A 27 18.82 11.24 5.12
CA ALA A 27 18.60 12.61 4.66
C ALA A 27 17.95 12.59 3.27
N ILE A 28 16.61 12.57 3.24
CA ILE A 28 15.84 12.70 2.00
C ILE A 28 15.54 14.19 1.76
N ILE A 29 15.86 14.65 0.54
CA ILE A 29 15.83 16.07 0.11
C ILE A 29 14.40 16.64 0.05
N GLN A 30 13.39 15.82 -0.29
CA GLN A 30 11.99 16.21 -0.26
C GLN A 30 11.16 15.20 0.52
N LYS A 31 10.53 15.64 1.62
CA LYS A 31 9.68 14.81 2.47
C LYS A 31 8.23 15.30 2.37
N LYS A 32 7.33 14.42 1.90
CA LYS A 32 5.89 14.64 2.06
C LYS A 32 5.44 14.03 3.37
N ARG A 33 4.87 14.85 4.26
CA ARG A 33 4.33 14.37 5.55
C ARG A 33 2.98 13.72 5.29
N ILE A 34 2.83 12.48 5.76
CA ILE A 34 1.57 11.74 5.71
C ILE A 34 1.11 11.56 7.16
N HIS A 35 -0.18 11.79 7.41
CA HIS A 35 -0.81 11.51 8.69
C HIS A 35 -1.73 10.30 8.52
N LEU A 36 -1.46 9.25 9.31
CA LEU A 36 -2.24 8.03 9.33
C LEU A 36 -2.76 7.81 10.75
N ARG A 37 -3.99 7.30 10.87
CA ARG A 37 -4.55 6.86 12.15
C ARG A 37 -4.49 5.34 12.20
N PHE A 38 -3.87 4.82 13.25
CA PHE A 38 -3.81 3.39 13.55
C PHE A 38 -4.75 3.07 14.72
N LYS A 39 -5.24 1.84 14.77
CA LYS A 39 -5.93 1.32 15.96
C LYS A 39 -4.91 1.16 17.10
N ALA A 40 -5.38 1.15 18.35
CA ALA A 40 -4.51 1.10 19.53
C ALA A 40 -3.55 -0.11 19.48
N TYR A 41 -4.06 -1.31 19.19
CA TYR A 41 -3.23 -2.52 19.09
C TYR A 41 -2.18 -2.47 17.97
N GLU A 42 -2.47 -1.77 16.86
CA GLU A 42 -1.52 -1.59 15.75
C GLU A 42 -0.41 -0.65 16.18
N HIS A 43 -0.77 0.45 16.84
CA HIS A 43 0.19 1.39 17.39
C HIS A 43 1.11 0.73 18.43
N GLU A 44 0.57 -0.10 19.31
CA GLU A 44 1.37 -0.86 20.30
C GLU A 44 2.38 -1.78 19.62
N ARG A 45 1.95 -2.52 18.58
CA ARG A 45 2.85 -3.41 17.82
C ARG A 45 3.97 -2.65 17.11
N ILE A 46 3.65 -1.50 16.49
CA ILE A 46 4.65 -0.64 15.85
C ILE A 46 5.58 -0.04 16.91
N SER A 47 5.07 0.29 18.09
CA SER A 47 5.87 0.84 19.19
C SER A 47 6.84 -0.19 19.76
N ALA A 48 6.41 -1.44 19.95
CA ALA A 48 7.28 -2.54 20.34
C ALA A 48 8.37 -2.81 19.30
N LEU A 49 8.01 -2.76 18.01
CA LEU A 49 8.98 -2.86 16.91
C LEU A 49 10.00 -1.72 16.97
N ALA A 50 9.54 -0.48 17.12
CA ALA A 50 10.39 0.70 17.19
C ALA A 50 11.38 0.62 18.36
N TYR A 51 10.92 0.16 19.53
CA TYR A 51 11.75 -0.08 20.71
C TYR A 51 12.82 -1.13 20.44
N SER A 52 12.47 -2.24 19.77
CA SER A 52 13.44 -3.30 19.45
C SER A 52 14.52 -2.87 18.47
N MET A 53 14.22 -1.89 17.60
CA MET A 53 15.12 -1.36 16.58
C MET A 53 15.85 -0.07 17.01
N ASP A 54 15.59 0.40 18.25
CA ASP A 54 16.14 1.63 18.81
C ASP A 54 15.86 2.87 17.94
N CYS A 55 14.63 3.00 17.45
CA CYS A 55 14.20 4.10 16.59
C CYS A 55 12.85 4.69 16.99
N SER A 56 12.47 5.82 16.39
CA SER A 56 11.14 6.40 16.63
C SER A 56 10.03 5.55 16.01
N VAL A 57 8.84 5.55 16.63
CA VAL A 57 7.61 4.94 16.10
C VAL A 57 7.33 5.39 14.66
N SER A 58 7.57 6.67 14.36
CA SER A 58 7.40 7.21 13.00
C SER A 58 8.34 6.58 11.97
N LEU A 59 9.58 6.27 12.37
CA LEU A 59 10.57 5.65 11.51
C LEU A 59 10.24 4.17 11.29
N ALA A 60 9.90 3.43 12.36
CA ALA A 60 9.44 2.05 12.27
C ALA A 60 8.22 1.92 11.36
N ALA A 61 7.20 2.78 11.54
CA ALA A 61 6.02 2.82 10.66
C ALA A 61 6.40 3.10 9.20
N THR A 62 7.31 4.05 8.95
CA THR A 62 7.78 4.37 7.60
C THR A 62 8.50 3.17 6.97
N MET A 63 9.34 2.47 7.73
CA MET A 63 10.06 1.28 7.26
C MET A 63 9.10 0.14 6.93
N LEU A 64 8.09 -0.10 7.76
CA LEU A 64 7.03 -1.08 7.47
C LEU A 64 6.29 -0.74 6.18
N LEU A 65 5.92 0.53 5.98
CA LEU A 65 5.26 0.98 4.75
C LEU A 65 6.16 0.77 3.52
N ILE A 66 7.44 1.13 3.61
CA ILE A 66 8.40 0.91 2.52
C ILE A 66 8.57 -0.58 2.23
N ALA A 67 8.67 -1.42 3.26
CA ALA A 67 8.80 -2.86 3.12
C ALA A 67 7.55 -3.48 2.48
N GLY A 68 6.35 -3.08 2.91
CA GLY A 68 5.09 -3.53 2.36
C GLY A 68 4.90 -3.12 0.89
N ILE A 69 5.24 -1.87 0.54
CA ILE A 69 5.16 -1.38 -0.85
C ILE A 69 6.17 -2.11 -1.74
N ARG A 70 7.38 -2.40 -1.25
CA ARG A 70 8.41 -3.11 -2.02
C ARG A 70 8.10 -4.59 -2.20
N ASN A 71 7.31 -5.18 -1.32
CA ASN A 71 6.87 -6.55 -1.47
C ASN A 71 5.68 -6.59 -2.45
N ARG A 72 5.91 -7.14 -3.65
CA ARG A 72 4.92 -7.20 -4.72
C ARG A 72 3.65 -7.95 -4.31
N ASP A 73 3.80 -9.03 -3.57
CA ASP A 73 2.66 -9.86 -3.16
C ASP A 73 1.79 -9.13 -2.14
N VAL A 74 2.43 -8.52 -1.14
CA VAL A 74 1.73 -7.71 -0.12
C VAL A 74 1.03 -6.52 -0.77
N SER A 75 1.74 -5.75 -1.61
CA SER A 75 1.16 -4.57 -2.26
C SER A 75 0.02 -4.91 -3.23
N THR A 76 0.14 -6.00 -3.99
CA THR A 76 -0.94 -6.51 -4.87
C THR A 76 -2.15 -6.95 -4.04
N GLN A 77 -1.95 -7.75 -2.99
CA GLN A 77 -3.03 -8.20 -2.11
C GLN A 77 -3.75 -7.01 -1.44
N MET A 78 -3.01 -6.00 -0.99
CA MET A 78 -3.59 -4.79 -0.40
C MET A 78 -4.52 -4.09 -1.40
N VAL A 79 -4.06 -3.86 -2.64
CA VAL A 79 -4.90 -3.22 -3.65
C VAL A 79 -6.08 -4.11 -4.04
N ASP A 80 -5.86 -5.40 -4.27
CA ASP A 80 -6.95 -6.31 -4.64
C ASP A 80 -8.03 -6.35 -3.55
N SER A 81 -7.63 -6.43 -2.27
CA SER A 81 -8.58 -6.42 -1.15
C SER A 81 -9.38 -5.12 -1.08
N GLU A 82 -8.74 -3.99 -1.36
CA GLU A 82 -9.38 -2.68 -1.32
C GLU A 82 -10.31 -2.48 -2.52
N VAL A 83 -9.89 -2.91 -3.71
CA VAL A 83 -10.73 -2.87 -4.92
C VAL A 83 -11.96 -3.77 -4.76
N ILE A 84 -11.80 -4.97 -4.20
CA ILE A 84 -12.92 -5.88 -3.89
C ILE A 84 -13.86 -5.25 -2.85
N ARG A 85 -13.32 -4.53 -1.87
CA ARG A 85 -14.13 -3.85 -0.85
C ARG A 85 -14.91 -2.67 -1.41
N LEU A 86 -14.31 -1.93 -2.35
CA LEU A 86 -14.88 -0.72 -2.92
C LEU A 86 -15.82 -0.99 -4.09
N LEU A 87 -15.70 -2.11 -4.81
CA LEU A 87 -16.51 -2.35 -6.00
C LEU A 87 -17.45 -3.52 -5.79
N ASP A 88 -18.71 -3.36 -6.20
CA ASP A 88 -19.61 -4.49 -6.30
C ASP A 88 -19.07 -5.51 -7.35
N PRO A 89 -19.48 -6.79 -7.26
CA PRO A 89 -18.96 -7.83 -8.15
C PRO A 89 -19.13 -7.54 -9.64
N GLY A 90 -20.19 -6.81 -10.03
CA GLY A 90 -20.44 -6.41 -11.42
C GLY A 90 -19.41 -5.39 -11.88
N ARG A 91 -19.17 -4.35 -11.07
CA ARG A 91 -18.14 -3.33 -11.32
C ARG A 91 -16.73 -3.90 -11.36
N LEU A 92 -16.41 -4.83 -10.46
CA LEU A 92 -15.13 -5.54 -10.49
C LEU A 92 -14.93 -6.32 -11.79
N LYS A 93 -16.00 -6.95 -12.31
CA LYS A 93 -15.96 -7.65 -13.60
C LYS A 93 -15.68 -6.68 -14.74
N SER A 94 -16.36 -5.53 -14.78
CA SER A 94 -16.13 -4.48 -15.78
C SER A 94 -14.71 -3.93 -15.71
N LEU A 95 -14.20 -3.65 -14.50
CA LEU A 95 -12.82 -3.19 -14.32
C LEU A 95 -11.80 -4.22 -14.82
N LYS A 96 -12.02 -5.51 -14.56
CA LYS A 96 -11.16 -6.59 -15.08
C LYS A 96 -11.24 -6.74 -16.60
N MET A 97 -12.40 -6.48 -17.21
CA MET A 97 -12.52 -6.44 -18.67
C MET A 97 -11.68 -5.29 -19.25
N ILE A 98 -11.78 -4.09 -18.67
CA ILE A 98 -10.96 -2.94 -19.05
C ILE A 98 -9.46 -3.24 -18.87
N GLN A 99 -9.07 -3.78 -17.72
CA GLN A 99 -7.68 -4.19 -17.45
C GLN A 99 -7.14 -5.15 -18.54
N LYS A 100 -7.93 -6.17 -18.90
CA LYS A 100 -7.53 -7.14 -19.94
C LYS A 100 -7.42 -6.50 -21.32
N TYR A 101 -8.35 -5.60 -21.65
CA TYR A 101 -8.33 -4.86 -22.91
C TYR A 101 -7.06 -4.01 -23.04
N ILE A 102 -6.75 -3.20 -22.02
CA ILE A 102 -5.55 -2.35 -22.01
C ILE A 102 -4.27 -3.21 -22.02
N SER A 103 -4.25 -4.34 -21.31
CA SER A 103 -3.11 -5.25 -21.33
C SER A 103 -2.86 -5.84 -22.72
N LYS A 104 -3.93 -6.18 -23.46
CA LYS A 104 -3.85 -6.67 -24.83
C LYS A 104 -3.34 -5.60 -25.80
N LEU A 105 -3.76 -4.35 -25.64
CA LEU A 105 -3.31 -3.24 -26.49
C LEU A 105 -1.82 -2.93 -26.35
N ASN A 106 -1.28 -3.07 -25.14
CA ASN A 106 0.11 -2.74 -24.84
C ASN A 106 1.06 -3.95 -24.88
N ASP A 107 0.54 -5.15 -25.17
CA ASP A 107 1.28 -6.43 -25.09
C ASP A 107 2.03 -6.62 -23.75
N GLU A 108 1.47 -6.05 -22.67
CA GLU A 108 2.05 -6.06 -21.33
C GLU A 108 0.95 -6.32 -20.29
N HIS A 109 1.25 -7.14 -19.28
CA HIS A 109 0.31 -7.38 -18.19
C HIS A 109 0.22 -6.17 -17.26
N ILE A 110 -0.91 -5.46 -17.32
CA ILE A 110 -1.20 -4.36 -16.41
C ILE A 110 -1.93 -4.91 -15.18
N SER A 111 -1.35 -4.69 -14.00
CA SER A 111 -1.98 -5.07 -12.74
C SER A 111 -3.03 -4.03 -12.29
N LEU A 112 -4.02 -4.45 -11.49
CA LEU A 112 -4.94 -3.51 -10.84
C LEU A 112 -4.19 -2.50 -9.94
N PHE A 113 -3.08 -2.94 -9.33
CA PHE A 113 -2.17 -2.06 -8.57
C PHE A 113 -1.65 -0.88 -9.39
N SER A 114 -1.35 -1.08 -10.67
CA SER A 114 -0.90 -0.02 -11.58
C SER A 114 -2.06 0.84 -12.10
N LEU A 115 -3.24 0.23 -12.27
CA LEU A 115 -4.40 0.87 -12.88
C LEU A 115 -5.14 1.82 -11.91
N ILE A 116 -5.27 1.45 -10.63
CA ILE A 116 -6.02 2.27 -9.66
C ILE A 116 -5.41 3.66 -9.41
N PRO A 117 -4.07 3.80 -9.22
CA PRO A 117 -3.44 5.11 -9.12
C PRO A 117 -3.65 5.95 -10.38
N TYR A 118 -3.59 5.32 -11.56
CA TYR A 118 -3.84 5.99 -12.84
C TYR A 118 -5.26 6.58 -12.90
N ILE A 119 -6.29 5.78 -12.56
CA ILE A 119 -7.68 6.24 -12.49
C ILE A 119 -7.82 7.40 -11.49
N GLY A 120 -7.19 7.27 -10.32
CA GLY A 120 -7.21 8.31 -9.29
C GLY A 120 -6.59 9.64 -9.74
N HIS A 121 -5.60 9.59 -10.63
CA HIS A 121 -4.97 10.76 -11.24
C HIS A 121 -5.77 11.34 -12.41
N GLU A 122 -6.38 10.48 -13.24
CA GLU A 122 -7.18 10.89 -14.39
C GLU A 122 -8.46 11.61 -13.98
N VAL A 123 -9.07 11.19 -12.87
CA VAL A 123 -10.29 11.83 -12.36
C VAL A 123 -9.91 13.03 -11.47
N VAL A 124 -9.64 14.17 -12.12
CA VAL A 124 -9.21 15.47 -11.54
C VAL A 124 -10.36 16.21 -10.83
N ASP A 125 -11.09 15.53 -9.95
CA ASP A 125 -12.14 16.16 -9.13
C ASP A 125 -11.83 15.99 -7.64
N THR A 126 -11.55 17.08 -6.92
CA THR A 126 -11.18 17.03 -5.50
C THR A 126 -12.37 16.76 -4.57
N THR A 127 -13.59 16.77 -5.10
CA THR A 127 -14.82 16.62 -4.30
C THR A 127 -15.31 15.19 -4.14
N LYS A 128 -14.90 14.28 -5.04
CA LYS A 128 -15.38 12.88 -5.05
C LYS A 128 -14.42 11.91 -4.36
N THR A 129 -14.99 10.93 -3.69
CA THR A 129 -14.24 9.82 -3.07
C THR A 129 -13.59 8.94 -4.14
N LEU A 130 -12.51 8.22 -3.80
CA LEU A 130 -11.87 7.26 -4.73
C LEU A 130 -12.87 6.24 -5.26
N HIS A 131 -13.80 5.78 -4.41
CA HIS A 131 -14.89 4.88 -4.79
C HIS A 131 -15.75 5.43 -5.93
N GLU A 132 -16.23 6.67 -5.80
CA GLU A 132 -17.06 7.32 -6.83
C GLU A 132 -16.28 7.55 -8.11
N LYS A 133 -15.02 7.97 -8.00
CA LYS A 133 -14.14 8.18 -9.16
C LYS A 133 -13.93 6.91 -9.96
N VAL A 134 -13.65 5.79 -9.29
CA VAL A 134 -13.44 4.51 -9.96
C VAL A 134 -14.72 4.05 -10.66
N ASN A 135 -15.89 4.21 -10.04
CA ASN A 135 -17.16 3.83 -10.66
C ASN A 135 -17.47 4.67 -11.91
N LEU A 136 -17.30 5.99 -11.84
CA LEU A 136 -17.49 6.89 -13.00
C LEU A 136 -16.53 6.53 -14.14
N TRP A 137 -15.27 6.32 -13.81
CA TRP A 137 -14.27 5.95 -14.81
C TRP A 137 -14.60 4.62 -15.51
N ILE A 138 -15.13 3.64 -14.77
CA ILE A 138 -15.61 2.38 -15.35
C ILE A 138 -16.78 2.65 -16.30
N ASP A 139 -17.76 3.47 -15.91
CA ASP A 139 -18.93 3.81 -16.76
C ASP A 139 -18.53 4.47 -18.10
N ASP A 140 -17.50 5.30 -18.06
CA ASP A 140 -17.02 6.02 -19.24
C ASP A 140 -16.22 5.11 -20.18
N ASN A 141 -15.46 4.17 -19.64
CA ASN A 141 -14.53 3.34 -20.42
C ASN A 141 -15.10 1.98 -20.83
N ILE A 142 -16.07 1.43 -20.10
CA ILE A 142 -16.65 0.12 -20.45
C ILE A 142 -17.39 0.16 -21.79
N LYS A 143 -17.93 1.32 -22.18
CA LYS A 143 -18.62 1.55 -23.46
C LYS A 143 -17.69 1.47 -24.67
N ASN A 144 -16.37 1.55 -24.45
CA ASN A 144 -15.36 1.51 -25.52
C ASN A 144 -14.79 0.09 -25.72
N ILE A 145 -15.33 -0.90 -25.02
CA ILE A 145 -14.90 -2.30 -25.07
C ILE A 145 -16.06 -3.10 -25.66
N ASP A 146 -16.24 -2.94 -26.97
CA ASP A 146 -17.01 -3.85 -27.82
C ASP A 146 -16.09 -4.93 -28.41
#